data_AF-A0A3S4K1V8-F1
#
_entry.id   AF-A0A3S4K1V8-F1
#
_cell.length_a   1.000
_cell.length_b   1.000
_cell.length_c   1.000
_cell.angle_alpha   90.00
_cell.angle_beta   90.00
_cell.angle_gamma   90.00
#
_symmetry.space_group_name_H-M   'P 1'
#
loop_
_entity.id
_entity.type
_entity.pdbx_description
1 polymer ?
#
loop_
_entity_poly.entity_id
_entity_poly.type
_entity_poly.pdbx_seq_one_letter_code
_entity_poly.pdbx_strand_id
1 'polypeptide(L)'
;MRGLRAEQAATRVANETMLEISLLAGECPTLDRLLPRLHRLMQRLMDADNFYIALCGDDRSTLSFPFYADRREASPPDPSAPFRSPGPTCR
;
A
#
# COMPACT_ATOMS: atom_id res chain seq x y z
N MET A 1 -22.95 20.39 -19.27
CA MET A 1 -23.23 20.07 -17.84
C MET A 1 -23.29 18.55 -17.58
N ARG A 2 -22.33 17.75 -18.05
CA ARG A 2 -22.24 16.30 -17.76
C ARG A 2 -20.88 15.85 -17.21
N GLY A 3 -19.82 16.66 -17.32
CA GLY A 3 -18.49 16.35 -16.78
C GLY A 3 -18.36 16.53 -15.26
N LEU A 4 -19.05 17.51 -14.67
CA LEU A 4 -18.86 17.91 -13.26
C LEU A 4 -19.23 16.81 -12.23
N ARG A 5 -20.18 15.93 -12.56
CA ARG A 5 -20.65 14.87 -11.65
C ARG A 5 -19.71 13.67 -11.56
N ALA A 6 -18.97 13.37 -12.63
CA ALA A 6 -17.99 12.28 -12.64
C ALA A 6 -16.75 12.66 -11.83
N GLU A 7 -16.32 13.91 -11.95
CA GLU A 7 -15.17 14.46 -11.21
C GLU A 7 -15.46 14.57 -9.71
N GLN A 8 -16.68 14.96 -9.34
CA GLN A 8 -17.14 14.95 -7.94
C GLN A 8 -17.20 13.55 -7.32
N ALA A 9 -17.53 12.52 -8.12
CA ALA A 9 -17.60 11.15 -7.63
C ALA A 9 -16.21 10.57 -7.30
N ALA A 10 -15.20 10.86 -8.12
CA ALA A 10 -13.83 10.43 -7.88
C ALA A 10 -13.26 11.05 -6.58
N THR A 11 -13.46 12.36 -6.38
CA THR A 11 -13.04 13.06 -5.16
C THR A 11 -13.77 12.53 -3.93
N ARG A 12 -15.06 12.20 -4.05
CA ARG A 12 -15.84 11.64 -2.95
C ARG A 12 -15.31 10.26 -2.53
N VAL A 13 -15.05 9.37 -3.49
CA VAL A 13 -14.50 8.03 -3.21
C VAL A 13 -13.11 8.12 -2.58
N ALA A 14 -12.26 9.04 -3.06
CA ALA A 14 -10.94 9.28 -2.48
C ALA A 14 -11.03 9.73 -1.02
N ASN A 15 -11.86 10.74 -0.74
CA ASN A 15 -12.06 11.26 0.61
C ASN A 15 -12.66 10.21 1.56
N GLU A 16 -13.70 9.48 1.11
CA GLU A 16 -14.32 8.41 1.90
C GLU A 16 -13.32 7.30 2.22
N THR A 17 -12.48 6.92 1.26
CA THR A 17 -11.46 5.89 1.48
C THR A 17 -10.34 6.36 2.42
N MET A 18 -9.91 7.63 2.33
CA MET A 18 -8.95 8.21 3.28
C MET A 18 -9.46 8.23 4.71
N LEU A 19 -10.76 8.54 4.90
CA LEU A 19 -11.40 8.47 6.21
C LEU A 19 -11.42 7.03 6.74
N GLU A 20 -11.75 6.05 5.89
CA GLU A 20 -11.77 4.63 6.25
C GLU A 20 -10.38 4.13 6.69
N ILE A 21 -9.31 4.54 5.99
CA ILE A 21 -7.91 4.24 6.38
C ILE A 21 -7.55 4.86 7.73
N SER A 22 -8.00 6.09 7.97
CA SER A 22 -7.70 6.80 9.23
C SER A 22 -8.36 6.12 10.43
N LEU A 23 -9.59 5.62 10.26
CA LEU A 23 -10.29 4.83 11.28
C LEU A 23 -9.61 3.47 11.50
N LEU A 24 -9.17 2.82 10.42
CA LEU A 24 -8.46 1.54 10.46
C LEU A 24 -7.24 1.56 11.39
N ALA A 25 -6.49 2.68 11.36
CA ALA A 25 -5.31 2.89 12.19
C ALA A 25 -5.63 2.95 13.70
N GLY A 26 -6.83 3.40 14.08
CA GLY A 26 -7.28 3.43 15.48
C GLY A 26 -7.86 2.11 15.98
N GLU A 27 -8.38 1.26 15.09
CA GLU A 27 -9.04 0.00 15.44
C GLU A 27 -8.09 -1.20 15.52
N CYS A 28 -6.98 -1.18 14.76
CA CYS A 28 -6.06 -2.31 14.67
C CYS A 28 -4.82 -2.09 15.54
N PRO A 29 -4.67 -2.83 16.67
CA PRO A 29 -3.51 -2.69 17.55
C PRO A 29 -2.24 -3.33 16.98
N THR A 30 -2.35 -4.18 15.95
CA THR A 30 -1.22 -4.89 15.36
C THR A 30 -1.11 -4.65 13.86
N LEU A 31 0.13 -4.53 13.40
CA LEU A 31 0.47 -4.25 12.02
C LEU A 31 0.00 -5.37 11.07
N ASP A 32 0.08 -6.63 11.51
CA ASP A 32 -0.37 -7.81 10.76
C ASP A 32 -1.87 -7.77 10.40
N ARG A 33 -2.69 -7.09 11.19
CA ARG A 33 -4.13 -6.92 10.92
C ARG A 33 -4.42 -5.66 10.13
N LEU A 34 -3.66 -4.60 10.38
CA LEU A 34 -3.80 -3.31 9.71
C LEU A 34 -3.44 -3.41 8.23
N LEU A 35 -2.25 -3.95 7.91
CA LEU A 35 -1.68 -3.85 6.57
C LEU A 35 -2.47 -4.59 5.47
N PRO A 36 -2.99 -5.82 5.69
CA PRO A 36 -3.83 -6.48 4.69
C PRO A 36 -5.13 -5.73 4.40
N ARG A 37 -5.68 -5.04 5.41
CA ARG A 37 -6.94 -4.31 5.28
C ARG A 37 -6.72 -2.95 4.61
N LEU A 38 -5.59 -2.29 4.91
CA LEU A 38 -5.10 -1.13 4.19
C LEU A 38 -4.86 -1.43 2.71
N HIS A 39 -4.23 -2.56 2.38
CA HIS A 39 -3.98 -2.99 1.01
C HIS A 39 -5.28 -3.10 0.19
N ARG A 40 -6.34 -3.70 0.75
CA ARG A 40 -7.66 -3.76 0.10
C ARG A 40 -8.29 -2.38 -0.16
N LEU A 41 -8.07 -1.42 0.75
CA LEU A 41 -8.53 -0.05 0.55
C LEU A 41 -7.73 0.66 -0.55
N MET A 42 -6.42 0.45 -0.60
CA MET A 42 -5.55 0.96 -1.68
C MET A 42 -5.96 0.41 -3.05
N GLN A 43 -6.29 -0.88 -3.15
CA GLN A 43 -6.79 -1.50 -4.39
C GLN A 43 -8.07 -0.85 -4.95
N ARG A 44 -8.86 -0.16 -4.12
CA ARG A 44 -10.06 0.58 -4.57
C ARG A 44 -9.71 1.94 -5.17
N LEU A 45 -8.56 2.51 -4.82
CA LEU A 45 -8.12 3.83 -5.27
C LEU A 45 -7.15 3.76 -6.44
N MET A 46 -6.30 2.72 -6.47
CA MET A 46 -5.27 2.54 -7.48
C MET A 46 -5.00 1.06 -7.72
N ASP A 47 -4.35 0.75 -8.84
CA ASP A 47 -3.79 -0.58 -9.07
C ASP A 47 -2.67 -0.84 -8.05
N ALA A 48 -2.96 -1.67 -7.05
CA ALA A 48 -2.08 -2.02 -5.94
C ALA A 48 -1.71 -3.51 -5.96
N ASP A 49 -1.63 -4.11 -7.16
CA ASP A 49 -1.12 -5.46 -7.38
C ASP A 49 0.34 -5.62 -6.89
N ASN A 50 1.10 -4.53 -6.88
CA ASN A 50 2.46 -4.44 -6.35
C ASN A 50 2.49 -3.40 -5.22
N PHE A 51 2.46 -3.84 -3.96
CA PHE A 51 2.38 -2.97 -2.78
C PHE A 51 3.25 -3.51 -1.64
N TYR A 52 4.15 -2.67 -1.15
CA TYR A 52 5.13 -3.03 -0.13
C TYR A 52 5.21 -1.96 0.95
N ILE A 53 5.34 -2.40 2.19
CA ILE A 53 5.66 -1.51 3.31
C ILE A 53 6.93 -2.03 3.95
N ALA A 54 7.96 -1.17 3.98
CA ALA A 54 9.21 -1.43 4.65
C ALA A 54 9.29 -0.57 5.92
N LEU A 55 9.66 -1.18 7.04
CA LEU A 55 10.03 -0.48 8.26
C LEU A 55 11.55 -0.41 8.33
N CYS A 56 12.05 0.80 8.53
CA CYS A 56 13.46 1.05 8.79
C CYS A 56 13.70 1.01 10.30
N GLY A 57 14.65 0.19 10.73
CA GLY A 57 15.11 0.17 12.11
C GLY A 57 15.81 1.48 12.49
N ASP A 58 15.90 1.75 13.79
CA ASP A 58 16.56 2.95 14.32
C ASP A 58 18.04 3.04 13.94
N ASP A 59 18.66 1.88 13.69
CA ASP A 59 20.03 1.72 13.21
C ASP A 59 20.23 2.16 11.76
N ARG A 60 19.15 2.40 11.00
CA ARG A 60 19.13 2.72 9.56
C ARG A 60 19.80 1.67 8.65
N SER A 61 20.26 0.56 9.23
CA SER A 61 20.86 -0.57 8.52
C SER A 61 19.92 -1.76 8.42
N THR A 62 18.85 -1.80 9.21
CA THR A 62 17.87 -2.89 9.17
C THR A 62 16.60 -2.45 8.46
N LEU A 63 16.21 -3.16 7.41
CA LEU A 63 14.90 -3.04 6.78
C LEU A 63 14.09 -4.30 7.04
N SER A 64 12.88 -4.15 7.55
CA SER A 64 11.92 -5.26 7.65
C SER A 64 10.72 -5.00 6.74
N PHE A 65 10.19 -6.03 6.11
CA PHE A 65 9.05 -5.94 5.21
C PHE A 65 7.84 -6.62 5.85
N PRO A 66 7.12 -5.95 6.79
CA PRO A 66 5.94 -6.53 7.43
C PRO A 66 4.78 -6.76 6.47
N PHE A 67 4.77 -6.11 5.30
CA PHE A 67 3.79 -6.39 4.25
C PHE A 67 4.42 -6.34 2.87
N TYR A 68 4.17 -7.40 2.12
CA TYR A 68 4.68 -7.59 0.77
C TYR A 68 3.60 -8.25 -0.07
N ALA A 69 3.11 -7.53 -1.09
CA ALA A 69 2.22 -8.05 -2.11
C ALA A 69 2.86 -7.73 -3.47
N ASP A 70 3.33 -8.75 -4.18
CA ASP A 70 3.83 -8.64 -5.55
C ASP A 70 3.08 -9.62 -6.43
N ARG A 71 2.81 -9.23 -7.67
CA ARG A 71 2.09 -10.07 -8.63
C ARG A 71 2.94 -11.21 -9.19
N ARG A 72 4.27 -11.07 -9.17
CA ARG A 72 5.27 -11.98 -9.73
C ARG A 72 5.99 -12.78 -8.65
N GLU A 73 6.22 -12.19 -7.48
CA GLU A 73 6.99 -12.79 -6.38
C GLU A 73 6.12 -13.00 -5.13
N ALA A 74 6.16 -14.19 -4.54
CA ALA A 74 5.32 -14.49 -3.37
C ALA A 74 6.03 -14.27 -2.02
N SER A 75 7.33 -13.95 -2.04
CA SER A 75 8.16 -13.79 -0.85
C SER A 75 8.80 -12.41 -0.81
N PRO A 76 8.86 -11.76 0.36
CA PRO A 76 9.59 -10.51 0.51
C PRO A 76 11.08 -10.68 0.18
N PRO A 77 11.73 -9.62 -0.33
CA PRO A 77 13.16 -9.62 -0.59
C PRO A 77 13.95 -9.77 0.71
N ASP A 78 15.13 -10.35 0.61
CA ASP A 78 16.06 -10.46 1.74
C ASP A 78 16.39 -9.06 2.28
N PRO A 79 16.21 -8.80 3.60
CA PRO A 79 16.58 -7.55 4.27
C PRO A 79 18.01 -7.06 3.99
N SER A 80 18.93 -8.00 3.77
CA SER A 80 20.35 -7.74 3.54
C SER A 80 20.68 -7.58 2.05
N ALA A 81 19.76 -7.94 1.15
CA ALA A 81 19.93 -7.69 -0.26
C ALA A 81 19.70 -6.21 -0.56
N PRO A 82 20.53 -5.58 -1.41
CA PRO A 82 20.25 -4.24 -1.88
C PRO A 82 18.88 -4.21 -2.57
N PHE A 83 18.04 -3.23 -2.24
CA PHE A 83 16.74 -3.03 -2.89
C PHE A 83 16.95 -2.83 -4.39
N ARG A 84 16.89 -3.91 -5.16
CA ARG A 84 16.73 -3.84 -6.59
C ARG A 84 15.29 -3.46 -6.79
N SER A 85 15.04 -2.19 -7.11
CA SER A 85 13.75 -1.80 -7.65
C SER A 85 13.40 -2.83 -8.73
N PRO A 86 12.26 -3.55 -8.62
CA PRO A 86 11.71 -4.25 -9.75
C PRO A 86 11.24 -3.13 -10.69
N GLY A 87 12.19 -2.59 -11.44
CA GLY A 87 11.93 -1.52 -12.39
C GLY A 87 10.85 -2.01 -13.36
N PRO A 88 10.04 -1.09 -13.90
CA PRO A 88 9.08 -1.48 -14.92
C PRO A 88 9.88 -2.04 -16.10
N THR A 89 9.81 -3.35 -16.33
CA THR A 89 10.04 -3.88 -17.67
C THR A 89 8.83 -3.48 -18.51
N CYS A 90 8.66 -2.17 -18.71
CA CYS A 90 7.77 -1.60 -19.70
C CYS A 90 8.61 -1.53 -20.98
N ARG A 91 8.39 -2.52 -21.85
CA ARG A 91 8.86 -2.47 -23.23
C ARG A 91 7.73 -1.89 -24.09
#